data_AF-A0A2S6WS39-F1
#
_entry.id   AF-A0A2S6WS39-F1
#
_cell.length_a   1.000
_cell.length_b   1.000
_cell.length_c   1.000
_cell.angle_alpha   90.00
_cell.angle_beta   90.00
_cell.angle_gamma   90.00
#
_symmetry.space_group_name_H-M   'P 1'
#
loop_
_entity.id
_entity.type
_entity.pdbx_description
1 polymer ?
#
loop_
_entity_poly.entity_id
_entity_poly.type
_entity_poly.pdbx_seq_one_letter_code
_entity_poly.pdbx_strand_id
1 'polypeptide(L)'
;MRLSRRTASVSLAVALVLTLAYEAVPHARVPAGERESPDPFGAACRIRVTGSKVIVYCHNPYPETDRVSLHVECARWWDIDTDSSPIEVAPAQTVRLAGRCWKEVADVWVGHRRVS
;
A
#
# COMPACT_ATOMS: atom_id res chain seq x y z
N MET A 1 -0.35 14.11 58.71
CA MET A 1 -0.79 14.70 57.42
C MET A 1 0.29 15.48 56.64
N ARG A 2 1.31 16.10 57.26
CA ARG A 2 2.36 16.84 56.52
C ARG A 2 3.43 15.98 55.82
N LEU A 3 3.75 14.79 56.34
CA LEU A 3 4.74 13.89 55.72
C LEU A 3 4.24 13.28 54.40
N SER A 4 2.98 12.83 54.35
CA SER A 4 2.38 12.20 53.16
C SER A 4 2.24 13.18 51.98
N ARG A 5 2.03 14.47 52.25
CA ARG A 5 2.03 15.50 51.19
C ARG A 5 3.43 15.77 50.63
N ARG A 6 4.47 15.70 51.47
CA ARG A 6 5.86 15.88 51.01
C ARG A 6 6.33 14.73 50.11
N THR A 7 5.98 13.49 50.44
CA THR A 7 6.38 12.33 49.62
C THR A 7 5.69 12.34 48.26
N ALA A 8 4.41 12.72 48.19
CA ALA A 8 3.69 12.86 46.93
C ALA A 8 4.31 13.91 45.99
N SER A 9 4.76 15.05 46.53
CA SER A 9 5.41 16.10 45.73
C SER A 9 6.78 15.67 45.20
N VAL A 10 7.55 14.92 45.98
CA VAL A 10 8.87 14.41 45.56
C VAL A 10 8.72 13.40 44.43
N SER A 11 7.78 12.47 44.53
CA SER A 11 7.54 11.49 43.47
C SER A 11 7.13 12.13 42.14
N LEU A 12 6.30 13.18 42.19
CA LEU A 12 5.85 13.89 40.99
C LEU A 12 7.00 14.65 40.32
N ALA A 13 7.85 15.30 41.13
CA ALA A 13 9.03 16.01 40.62
C ALA A 13 10.01 15.03 39.95
N VAL A 14 10.25 13.87 40.56
CA VAL A 14 11.13 12.82 40.01
C VAL A 14 10.57 12.25 38.70
N ALA A 15 9.27 11.98 38.62
CA ALA A 15 8.64 11.51 37.39
C ALA A 15 8.81 12.53 36.24
N LEU A 16 8.62 13.82 36.54
CA LEU A 16 8.74 14.88 35.54
C LEU A 16 10.17 15.04 34.98
N VAL A 17 11.19 14.99 35.85
CA VAL A 17 12.59 15.06 35.39
C VAL A 17 13.00 13.85 34.57
N LEU A 18 12.48 12.65 34.88
CA LEU A 18 12.75 11.45 34.10
C LEU A 18 12.12 11.54 32.71
N THR A 19 10.89 12.06 32.58
CA THR A 19 10.26 12.27 31.27
C THR A 19 10.97 13.30 30.43
N LEU A 20 11.43 14.40 31.02
CA LEU A 20 12.17 15.46 30.32
C LEU A 20 13.56 14.99 29.85
N ALA A 21 14.24 14.18 30.67
CA ALA A 21 15.53 13.63 30.31
C ALA A 21 15.43 12.60 29.16
N TYR A 22 14.33 11.87 29.07
CA TYR A 22 14.09 10.90 28.00
C TYR A 22 13.87 11.57 26.63
N GLU A 23 13.11 12.66 26.58
CA GLU A 23 12.92 13.46 25.36
C GLU A 23 14.19 14.19 24.91
N ALA A 24 15.12 14.46 25.83
CA ALA A 24 16.38 15.13 25.53
C ALA A 24 17.46 14.19 24.99
N VAL A 25 17.20 12.88 24.85
CA VAL A 25 18.16 11.93 24.27
C VAL A 25 18.29 12.22 22.77
N PRO A 26 19.46 12.69 22.28
CA PRO A 26 19.66 12.89 20.85
C PRO A 26 19.55 11.54 20.14
N HIS A 27 18.48 11.36 19.35
CA HIS A 27 18.39 10.25 18.43
C HIS A 27 19.55 10.36 17.43
N ALA A 28 20.45 9.38 17.43
CA ALA A 28 21.52 9.29 16.46
C ALA A 28 20.88 9.30 15.06
N ARG A 29 21.10 10.38 14.31
CA ARG A 29 20.70 10.43 12.90
C ARG A 29 21.62 9.50 12.15
N VAL A 30 21.12 8.30 11.85
CA VAL A 30 21.74 7.41 10.87
C VAL A 30 21.77 8.21 9.56
N PRO A 31 22.94 8.41 8.93
CA PRO A 31 22.98 8.95 7.59
C PRO A 31 22.11 8.05 6.73
N ALA A 32 21.05 8.61 6.16
CA ALA A 32 20.30 7.92 5.13
C ALA A 32 21.29 7.74 3.98
N GLY A 33 21.97 6.59 3.93
CA GLY A 33 22.79 6.24 2.79
C GLY A 33 21.94 6.44 1.55
N GLU A 34 22.51 7.12 0.54
CA GLU A 34 21.90 7.39 -0.76
C GLU A 34 21.42 6.07 -1.36
N ARG A 35 20.22 5.63 -0.96
CA ARG A 35 19.54 4.52 -1.61
C ARG A 35 18.95 5.17 -2.83
N GLU A 36 19.60 4.92 -3.97
CA GLU A 36 19.05 5.22 -5.28
C GLU A 36 17.59 4.76 -5.26
N SER A 37 16.67 5.72 -5.44
CA SER A 37 15.26 5.39 -5.48
C SER A 37 15.09 4.41 -6.63
N PRO A 38 14.45 3.25 -6.43
CA PRO A 38 14.25 2.30 -7.51
C PRO A 38 13.61 3.01 -8.70
N ASP A 39 14.08 2.68 -9.91
CA ASP A 39 13.57 3.26 -11.14
C ASP A 39 12.04 3.17 -11.17
N PRO A 40 11.35 4.26 -11.57
CA PRO A 40 9.90 4.30 -11.53
C PRO A 40 9.32 3.21 -12.44
N PHE A 41 8.38 2.44 -11.90
CA PHE A 41 7.83 1.23 -12.52
C PHE A 41 6.33 1.11 -12.24
N GLY A 42 5.63 0.41 -13.14
CA GLY A 42 4.22 0.06 -13.04
C GLY A 42 3.36 0.88 -14.00
N ALA A 43 2.57 0.18 -14.81
CA ALA A 43 1.58 0.80 -15.68
C ALA A 43 0.52 1.55 -14.85
N ALA A 44 0.11 2.72 -15.32
CA ALA A 44 -0.99 3.46 -14.73
C ALA A 44 -2.32 2.82 -15.14
N CYS A 45 -3.03 2.21 -14.19
CA CYS A 45 -4.29 1.51 -14.44
C CYS A 45 -5.51 2.29 -13.97
N ARG A 46 -6.58 2.25 -14.77
CA ARG A 46 -7.92 2.77 -14.41
C ARG A 46 -8.93 1.65 -14.47
N ILE A 47 -9.57 1.39 -13.33
CA ILE A 47 -10.57 0.34 -13.14
C ILE A 47 -11.96 0.94 -13.27
N ARG A 48 -12.85 0.24 -13.99
CA ARG A 48 -14.28 0.55 -14.07
C ARG A 48 -15.11 -0.69 -13.80
N VAL A 49 -15.92 -0.63 -12.75
CA VAL A 49 -16.89 -1.68 -12.41
C VAL A 49 -18.28 -1.22 -12.86
N THR A 50 -19.06 -2.10 -13.46
CA THR A 50 -20.45 -1.84 -13.86
C THR A 50 -21.28 -3.09 -13.62
N GLY A 51 -22.04 -3.09 -12.51
CA GLY A 51 -22.73 -4.28 -12.03
C GLY A 51 -21.74 -5.40 -11.73
N SER A 52 -21.91 -6.54 -12.40
CA SER A 52 -21.02 -7.71 -12.27
C SER A 52 -19.78 -7.67 -13.18
N LYS A 53 -19.60 -6.63 -14.00
CA LYS A 53 -18.54 -6.55 -15.02
C LYS A 53 -17.43 -5.59 -14.61
N VAL A 54 -16.19 -5.96 -14.94
CA VAL A 54 -14.98 -5.18 -14.69
C VAL A 54 -14.27 -4.93 -16.00
N ILE A 55 -13.87 -3.67 -16.25
CA ILE A 55 -12.97 -3.29 -17.33
C ILE A 55 -11.83 -2.47 -16.74
N VAL A 56 -10.60 -2.80 -17.13
CA VAL A 56 -9.41 -2.05 -16.73
C VAL A 56 -8.63 -1.63 -17.96
N TYR A 57 -8.17 -0.39 -17.98
CA TYR A 57 -7.20 0.11 -18.95
C TYR A 57 -5.90 0.43 -18.23
N CYS A 58 -4.80 -0.16 -18.68
CA CYS A 58 -3.46 0.10 -18.14
C CYS A 58 -2.58 0.69 -19.23
N HIS A 59 -1.99 1.85 -18.97
CA HIS A 59 -1.03 2.51 -19.85
C HIS A 59 0.35 2.51 -19.21
N ASN A 60 1.38 2.07 -19.92
CA ASN A 60 2.75 2.07 -19.41
C ASN A 60 3.52 3.31 -19.89
N PRO A 61 3.79 4.30 -19.01
CA PRO A 61 4.57 5.48 -19.38
C PRO A 61 6.09 5.25 -19.30
N TYR A 62 6.54 4.07 -18.88
CA TYR A 62 7.94 3.77 -18.57
C TYR A 62 8.63 2.96 -19.69
N PRO A 63 9.97 3.03 -19.78
CA PRO A 63 10.75 2.30 -20.80
C PRO A 63 10.85 0.80 -20.53
N GLU A 64 10.57 0.35 -19.30
CA GLU A 64 10.51 -1.07 -18.97
C GLU A 64 9.11 -1.64 -19.17
N THR A 65 9.01 -2.89 -19.64
CA THR A 65 7.74 -3.61 -19.73
C THR A 65 7.23 -3.96 -18.32
N ASP A 66 5.96 -3.69 -18.08
CA ASP A 66 5.24 -4.16 -16.90
C ASP A 66 4.35 -5.34 -17.27
N ARG A 67 4.23 -6.33 -16.38
CA ARG A 67 3.33 -7.46 -16.51
C ARG A 67 2.18 -7.34 -15.53
N VAL A 68 0.99 -7.07 -16.06
CA VAL A 68 -0.22 -6.80 -15.27
C VAL A 68 -1.17 -7.99 -15.22
N SER A 69 -1.78 -8.22 -14.07
CA SER A 69 -2.85 -9.20 -13.84
C SER A 69 -4.05 -8.54 -13.21
N LEU A 70 -5.25 -8.84 -13.72
CA LEU A 70 -6.50 -8.41 -13.10
C LEU A 70 -6.94 -9.43 -12.05
N HIS A 71 -7.30 -8.95 -10.88
CA HIS A 71 -7.89 -9.72 -9.80
C HIS A 71 -9.28 -9.16 -9.48
N VAL A 72 -10.28 -10.03 -9.38
CA VAL A 72 -11.67 -9.67 -9.10
C VAL A 72 -12.19 -10.54 -7.97
N GLU A 73 -12.53 -9.91 -6.85
CA GLU A 73 -13.21 -10.55 -5.73
C GLU A 73 -14.72 -10.41 -5.91
N CYS A 74 -15.45 -11.51 -5.75
CA CYS A 74 -16.89 -11.59 -5.93
C CYS A 74 -17.62 -11.56 -4.58
N ALA A 75 -18.75 -10.84 -4.52
CA ALA A 75 -19.42 -10.55 -3.25
C ALA A 75 -20.14 -11.73 -2.60
N ARG A 76 -20.27 -12.86 -3.30
CA ARG A 76 -21.00 -14.04 -2.84
C ARG A 76 -20.06 -15.23 -2.78
N TRP A 77 -20.09 -15.96 -1.68
CA TRP A 77 -19.23 -17.13 -1.46
C TRP A 77 -19.33 -18.22 -2.55
N TRP A 78 -20.46 -18.28 -3.27
CA TRP A 78 -20.69 -19.22 -4.37
C TRP A 78 -20.28 -18.68 -5.74
N ASP A 79 -19.98 -17.39 -5.83
CA ASP A 79 -19.48 -16.72 -7.02
C ASP A 79 -17.96 -16.61 -6.85
N ILE A 80 -17.22 -17.44 -7.57
CA ILE A 80 -15.79 -17.63 -7.30
C ILE A 80 -15.00 -16.47 -7.87
N ASP A 81 -14.07 -15.94 -7.07
CA ASP A 81 -13.11 -14.92 -7.46
C ASP A 81 -12.36 -15.29 -8.74
N THR A 82 -11.99 -14.28 -9.54
CA THR A 82 -11.34 -14.52 -10.84
C THR A 82 -10.06 -13.73 -10.97
N ASP A 83 -9.01 -14.44 -11.37
CA ASP A 83 -7.70 -13.89 -11.71
C ASP A 83 -7.43 -14.08 -13.20
N SER A 84 -6.98 -13.01 -13.87
CA SER A 84 -6.56 -13.10 -15.27
C SER A 84 -5.13 -13.64 -15.37
N SER A 85 -4.85 -14.30 -16.50
CA SER A 85 -3.44 -14.54 -16.87
C SER A 85 -2.72 -13.20 -16.97
N PRO A 86 -1.45 -13.11 -16.52
CA PRO A 86 -0.66 -11.90 -16.67
C PRO A 86 -0.47 -11.53 -18.15
N ILE A 87 -0.54 -10.25 -18.47
CA ILE A 87 -0.28 -9.72 -19.81
C ILE A 87 0.78 -8.63 -19.75
N GLU A 88 1.58 -8.51 -20.79
CA GLU A 88 2.60 -7.47 -20.88
C GLU A 88 2.02 -6.15 -21.37
N VAL A 89 2.47 -5.06 -20.76
CA VAL A 89 2.22 -3.68 -21.16
C VAL A 89 3.57 -3.10 -21.56
N ALA A 90 3.89 -3.19 -22.85
CA ALA A 90 5.17 -2.68 -23.35
C ALA A 90 5.25 -1.14 -23.26
N PRO A 91 6.43 -0.53 -23.44
CA PRO A 91 6.60 0.92 -23.33
C PRO A 91 5.63 1.70 -24.23
N ALA A 92 5.02 2.75 -23.66
CA ALA A 92 4.04 3.61 -24.31
C ALA A 92 2.79 2.87 -24.85
N GLN A 93 2.53 1.63 -24.44
CA GLN A 93 1.34 0.89 -24.84
C GLN A 93 0.20 1.02 -23.83
N THR A 94 -1.02 0.79 -24.32
CA THR A 94 -2.22 0.67 -23.50
C THR A 94 -2.86 -0.69 -23.74
N VAL A 95 -3.10 -1.43 -22.67
CA VAL A 95 -3.83 -2.70 -22.72
C VAL A 95 -5.19 -2.58 -22.05
N ARG A 96 -6.10 -3.49 -22.39
CA ARG A 96 -7.41 -3.62 -21.75
C ARG A 96 -7.53 -5.00 -21.12
N LEU A 97 -7.84 -5.06 -19.83
CA LEU A 97 -8.25 -6.28 -19.13
C LEU A 97 -9.76 -6.26 -18.90
N ALA A 98 -10.36 -7.45 -18.84
CA ALA A 98 -11.76 -7.62 -18.55
C ALA A 98 -11.96 -8.80 -17.61
N GLY A 99 -12.86 -8.65 -16.66
CA GLY A 99 -13.25 -9.67 -15.70
C GLY A 99 -14.73 -9.55 -15.37
N ARG A 100 -15.28 -10.53 -14.69
CA ARG A 100 -16.66 -10.47 -14.19
C ARG A 100 -16.87 -11.43 -13.04
N CYS A 101 -17.86 -11.10 -12.23
CA CYS A 101 -18.55 -12.03 -11.35
C CYS A 101 -19.84 -12.51 -12.01
N TRP A 102 -20.45 -13.57 -11.48
CA TRP A 102 -21.82 -13.93 -11.85
C TRP A 102 -22.80 -12.85 -11.37
N LYS A 103 -22.72 -12.44 -10.10
CA LYS A 103 -23.70 -11.57 -9.45
C LYS A 103 -23.20 -10.15 -9.23
N GLU A 104 -22.27 -9.96 -8.31
CA GLU A 104 -21.84 -8.66 -7.79
C GLU A 104 -20.34 -8.73 -7.51
N VAL A 105 -19.60 -7.69 -7.90
CA VAL A 105 -18.17 -7.54 -7.59
C VAL A 105 -18.05 -6.94 -6.19
N ALA A 106 -17.20 -7.53 -5.34
CA ALA A 106 -16.84 -6.99 -4.03
C ALA A 106 -15.63 -6.05 -4.13
N ASP A 107 -14.54 -6.52 -4.75
CA ASP A 107 -13.31 -5.73 -4.90
C ASP A 107 -12.59 -6.05 -6.22
N VAL A 108 -11.72 -5.13 -6.65
CA VAL A 108 -10.91 -5.26 -7.86
C VAL A 108 -9.57 -4.58 -7.69
N TRP A 109 -8.49 -5.29 -8.03
CA TRP A 109 -7.16 -4.70 -8.09
C TRP A 109 -6.35 -5.23 -9.27
N VAL A 110 -5.24 -4.55 -9.55
CA VAL A 110 -4.27 -4.94 -10.58
C VAL A 110 -2.95 -5.27 -9.91
N GLY A 111 -2.44 -6.48 -10.17
CA GLY A 111 -1.08 -6.87 -9.80
C GLY A 111 -0.08 -6.40 -10.86
N HIS A 112 1.09 -5.96 -10.42
CA HIS A 112 2.19 -5.49 -11.28
C HIS A 112 3.43 -6.35 -11.07
N ARG A 113 4.24 -6.55 -12.12
CA ARG A 113 5.47 -7.34 -12.03
C ARG A 113 6.45 -6.95 -13.12
N ARG A 114 7.70 -6.67 -12.75
CA ARG A 114 8.78 -6.47 -13.73
C ARG A 114 8.96 -7.73 -14.56
N VAL A 115 9.20 -7.56 -15.85
CA VAL A 115 9.68 -8.64 -16.70
C VAL A 115 11.16 -8.84 -16.34
N SER A 116 11.52 -10.05 -15.90
CA SER A 116 12.87 -10.44 -15.49
C SER A 116 13.83 -10.55 -16.66
#